data_AF-A0A178APW5-F1
#
_entry.id   AF-A0A178APW5-F1
#
_cell.length_a   1.000
_cell.length_b   1.000
_cell.length_c   1.000
_cell.angle_alpha   90.00
_cell.angle_beta   90.00
_cell.angle_gamma   90.00
#
_symmetry.space_group_name_H-M   'P 1'
#
loop_
_entity.id
_entity.type
_entity.pdbx_description
1 polymer ?
#
loop_
_entity_poly.entity_id
_entity_poly.type
_entity_poly.pdbx_seq_one_letter_code
_entity_poly.pdbx_strand_id
1 'polypeptide(L)'
;MSSESQPITLTRFATALNDLPIDAIYSKYSELRNNITHMESSNKQLEEFARENDDRDCYEALLENRQVIKRFEERLDALKKEVTEVRGLPWRPRDEEGKVEEKTAPATNGVNGTGEARTEAGAGAGAGAQGGDEEDGVFL
;
A
#
# COMPACT_ATOMS: atom_id res chain seq x y z
N MET A 1 0.92 -11.97 -28.13
CA MET A 1 1.80 -10.88 -27.66
C MET A 1 2.55 -11.38 -26.42
N SER A 2 3.75 -10.87 -26.12
CA SER A 2 4.44 -10.97 -24.82
C SER A 2 4.68 -12.34 -24.15
N SER A 3 4.74 -13.46 -24.88
CA SER A 3 5.01 -14.79 -24.29
C SER A 3 6.48 -15.06 -23.90
N GLU A 4 7.41 -14.16 -24.26
CA GLU A 4 8.87 -14.34 -24.10
C GLU A 4 9.45 -13.77 -22.80
N SER A 5 8.64 -13.06 -21.98
CA SER A 5 9.11 -12.54 -20.69
C SER A 5 9.03 -13.62 -19.61
N GLN A 6 10.06 -14.47 -19.54
CA GLN A 6 10.15 -15.48 -18.48
C GLN A 6 10.19 -14.81 -17.09
N PRO A 7 9.27 -15.15 -16.17
CA PRO A 7 9.27 -14.57 -14.83
C PRO A 7 10.61 -14.85 -14.11
N ILE A 8 11.21 -13.81 -13.51
CA ILE A 8 12.44 -13.96 -12.73
C ILE A 8 12.25 -14.98 -11.61
N THR A 9 13.14 -15.98 -11.53
CA THR A 9 13.07 -17.02 -10.49
C THR A 9 13.25 -16.42 -9.10
N LEU A 10 12.61 -17.02 -8.10
CA LEU A 10 12.74 -16.58 -6.70
C LEU A 10 14.20 -16.56 -6.24
N THR A 11 15.00 -17.54 -6.67
CA THR A 11 16.44 -17.60 -6.39
C THR A 11 17.19 -16.40 -6.95
N ARG A 12 17.01 -16.04 -8.24
CA ARG A 12 17.65 -14.85 -8.83
C ARG A 12 17.20 -13.56 -8.14
N PHE A 13 15.92 -13.47 -7.80
CA PHE A 13 15.39 -12.33 -7.06
C PHE A 13 16.08 -12.19 -5.69
N ALA A 14 16.13 -13.27 -4.90
CA ALA A 14 16.77 -13.29 -3.59
C ALA A 14 18.28 -12.97 -3.67
N THR A 15 19.01 -13.52 -4.65
CA THR A 15 20.44 -13.18 -4.84
C THR A 15 20.65 -11.69 -5.09
N ALA A 16 19.77 -11.04 -5.85
CA ALA A 16 19.87 -9.60 -6.12
C ALA A 16 19.56 -8.70 -4.91
N LEU A 17 18.93 -9.23 -3.85
CA LEU A 17 18.62 -8.41 -2.67
C LEU A 17 19.85 -8.02 -1.86
N ASN A 18 20.89 -8.85 -1.85
CA ASN A 18 22.15 -8.60 -1.12
C ASN A 18 22.78 -7.24 -1.50
N ASP A 19 22.69 -6.85 -2.77
CA ASP A 19 23.31 -5.64 -3.32
C ASP A 19 22.42 -4.38 -3.17
N LEU A 20 21.17 -4.51 -2.71
CA LEU A 20 20.23 -3.40 -2.61
C LEU A 20 20.35 -2.63 -1.28
N PRO A 21 20.26 -1.29 -1.27
CA PRO A 21 20.11 -0.51 -0.03
C PRO A 21 18.76 -0.80 0.63
N ILE A 22 18.68 -0.62 1.95
CA ILE A 22 17.48 -0.96 2.74
C ILE A 22 16.22 -0.22 2.27
N ASP A 23 16.35 1.05 1.87
CA ASP A 23 15.23 1.85 1.37
C ASP A 23 14.67 1.30 0.04
N ALA A 24 15.51 0.67 -0.79
CA ALA A 24 15.06 0.02 -2.03
C ALA A 24 14.31 -1.29 -1.75
N ILE A 25 14.72 -2.04 -0.71
CA ILE A 25 13.98 -3.23 -0.24
C ILE A 25 12.60 -2.84 0.24
N TYR A 26 12.47 -1.82 1.09
CA TYR A 26 11.17 -1.36 1.57
C TYR A 26 10.32 -0.76 0.44
N SER A 27 10.91 0.04 -0.46
CA SER A 27 10.20 0.53 -1.65
C SER A 27 9.67 -0.62 -2.52
N LYS A 28 10.43 -1.72 -2.67
CA LYS A 28 9.99 -2.89 -3.43
C LYS A 28 8.92 -3.71 -2.70
N TYR A 29 8.96 -3.75 -1.37
CA TYR A 29 7.91 -4.35 -0.55
C TYR A 29 6.57 -3.61 -0.75
N SER A 30 6.58 -2.29 -0.66
CA SER A 30 5.43 -1.42 -0.93
C SER A 30 4.86 -1.61 -2.33
N GLU A 31 5.72 -1.62 -3.35
CA GLU A 31 5.33 -1.85 -4.75
C GLU A 31 4.64 -3.21 -4.93
N LEU A 32 5.23 -4.29 -4.40
CA LEU A 32 4.66 -5.63 -4.48
C LEU A 32 3.34 -5.77 -3.71
N ARG A 33 3.22 -5.14 -2.53
CA ARG A 33 1.97 -5.09 -1.75
C ARG A 33 0.85 -4.40 -2.54
N ASN A 34 1.14 -3.25 -3.15
CA ASN A 34 0.18 -2.53 -3.99
C ASN A 34 -0.23 -3.37 -5.21
N ASN A 35 0.72 -4.02 -5.88
CA ASN A 35 0.45 -4.90 -7.01
C ASN A 35 -0.46 -6.08 -6.63
N ILE A 36 -0.25 -6.70 -5.46
CA ILE A 36 -1.16 -7.74 -4.94
C ILE A 36 -2.56 -7.16 -4.71
N THR A 37 -2.68 -6.03 -3.99
CA THR A 37 -3.98 -5.41 -3.68
C THR A 37 -4.78 -5.04 -4.95
N HIS A 38 -4.11 -4.51 -5.97
CA HIS A 38 -4.74 -4.25 -7.27
C HIS A 38 -5.14 -5.54 -8.00
N MET A 39 -4.30 -6.58 -7.97
CA MET A 39 -4.59 -7.88 -8.59
C MET A 39 -5.78 -8.59 -7.90
N GLU A 40 -5.87 -8.54 -6.57
CA GLU A 40 -6.99 -9.09 -5.80
C GLU A 40 -8.31 -8.36 -6.11
N SER A 41 -8.28 -7.03 -6.18
CA SER A 41 -9.44 -6.21 -6.56
C SER A 41 -9.90 -6.50 -8.00
N SER A 42 -8.96 -6.63 -8.94
CA SER A 42 -9.22 -7.01 -10.33
C SER A 42 -9.80 -8.43 -10.44
N ASN A 43 -9.21 -9.40 -9.73
CA ASN A 43 -9.70 -10.78 -9.68
C ASN A 43 -11.13 -10.85 -9.12
N LYS A 44 -11.48 -10.04 -8.12
CA LYS A 44 -12.85 -10.00 -7.59
C LYS A 44 -13.86 -9.57 -8.65
N GLN A 45 -13.53 -8.54 -9.43
CA GLN A 45 -14.39 -8.04 -10.52
C GLN A 45 -14.47 -9.06 -11.67
N LEU A 46 -13.34 -9.69 -12.01
CA LEU A 46 -13.28 -10.73 -13.04
C LEU A 46 -14.03 -12.01 -12.64
N GLU A 47 -14.06 -12.36 -11.35
CA GLU A 47 -14.86 -13.51 -10.86
C GLU A 47 -16.37 -13.27 -10.94
N GLU A 48 -16.81 -12.03 -10.71
CA GLU A 48 -18.21 -11.63 -10.91
C GLU A 48 -18.59 -11.72 -12.40
N PHE A 49 -17.79 -11.11 -13.28
CA PHE A 49 -17.97 -11.18 -14.73
C PHE A 49 -17.96 -12.62 -15.27
N ALA A 50 -16.98 -13.44 -14.87
CA ALA A 50 -16.85 -14.84 -15.31
C ALA A 50 -18.09 -15.68 -14.91
N ARG A 51 -18.65 -15.42 -13.73
CA ARG A 51 -19.85 -16.11 -13.23
C ARG A 51 -21.12 -15.68 -13.97
N GLU A 52 -21.25 -14.40 -14.29
CA GLU A 52 -22.41 -13.87 -15.02
C GLU A 52 -22.46 -14.35 -16.49
N ASN A 53 -21.29 -14.54 -17.11
CA ASN A 53 -21.17 -14.86 -18.54
C ASN A 53 -20.81 -16.33 -18.83
N ASP A 54 -20.63 -17.16 -17.80
CA ASP A 54 -20.10 -18.54 -17.88
C ASP A 54 -18.78 -18.62 -18.68
N ASP A 55 -17.93 -17.60 -18.52
CA ASP A 55 -16.74 -17.39 -19.35
C ASP A 55 -15.55 -18.20 -18.82
N ARG A 56 -15.25 -19.29 -19.55
CA ARG A 56 -14.13 -20.17 -19.28
C ARG A 56 -12.76 -19.49 -19.36
N ASP A 57 -12.55 -18.59 -20.32
CA ASP A 57 -11.24 -17.95 -20.51
C ASP A 57 -10.97 -16.99 -19.34
N CYS A 58 -12.03 -16.32 -18.84
CA CYS A 58 -11.96 -15.54 -17.60
C CYS A 58 -11.66 -16.42 -16.36
N TYR A 59 -12.20 -17.64 -16.26
CA TYR A 59 -11.83 -18.58 -15.19
C TYR A 59 -10.36 -19.05 -15.27
N GLU A 60 -9.84 -19.30 -16.47
CA GLU A 60 -8.44 -19.67 -16.67
C GLU A 60 -7.51 -18.50 -16.30
N ALA A 61 -7.84 -17.26 -16.71
CA ALA A 61 -7.12 -16.04 -16.31
C ALA A 61 -7.11 -15.81 -14.78
N LEU A 62 -8.21 -16.10 -14.08
CA LEU A 62 -8.26 -16.04 -12.61
C LEU A 62 -7.29 -17.03 -11.95
N LEU A 63 -7.12 -18.23 -12.52
CA LEU A 63 -6.17 -19.22 -12.01
C LEU A 63 -4.71 -18.78 -12.25
N GLU A 64 -4.42 -18.15 -13.38
CA GLU A 64 -3.10 -17.58 -13.66
C GLU A 64 -2.77 -16.40 -12.74
N ASN A 65 -3.69 -15.46 -12.56
CA ASN A 65 -3.50 -14.31 -11.67
C ASN A 65 -3.26 -14.75 -10.22
N ARG A 66 -3.94 -15.80 -9.74
CA ARG A 66 -3.69 -16.40 -8.43
C ARG A 66 -2.28 -16.99 -8.31
N GLN A 67 -1.68 -17.52 -9.38
CA GLN A 67 -0.27 -17.92 -9.39
C GLN A 67 0.68 -16.72 -9.37
N VAL A 68 0.33 -15.62 -10.04
CA VAL A 68 1.12 -14.37 -10.00
C VAL A 68 1.14 -13.79 -8.58
N ILE A 69 -0.01 -13.76 -7.89
CA ILE A 69 -0.11 -13.33 -6.47
C ILE A 69 0.81 -14.18 -5.59
N LYS A 70 0.75 -15.52 -5.66
CA LYS A 70 1.64 -16.41 -4.89
C LYS A 70 3.13 -16.11 -5.11
N ARG A 71 3.53 -15.87 -6.36
CA ARG A 71 4.92 -15.48 -6.68
C ARG A 71 5.29 -14.09 -6.15
N PHE A 72 4.33 -13.19 -5.93
CA PHE A 72 4.60 -11.92 -5.24
C PHE A 72 4.70 -12.11 -3.73
N GLU A 73 3.83 -12.93 -3.11
CA GLU A 73 3.92 -13.31 -1.69
C GLU A 73 5.28 -13.94 -1.35
N GLU A 74 5.73 -14.91 -2.15
CA GLU A 74 7.08 -15.52 -2.04
C GLU A 74 8.22 -14.48 -2.07
N ARG A 75 8.05 -13.40 -2.84
CA ARG A 75 9.03 -12.31 -2.93
C ARG A 75 8.93 -11.33 -1.77
N LEU A 76 7.74 -11.09 -1.21
CA LEU A 76 7.58 -10.35 0.04
C LEU A 76 8.28 -11.07 1.20
N ASP A 77 8.14 -12.40 1.27
CA ASP A 77 8.85 -13.23 2.26
C ASP A 77 10.37 -13.17 2.06
N ALA A 78 10.87 -13.22 0.81
CA ALA A 78 12.29 -13.07 0.53
C ALA A 78 12.84 -11.70 0.96
N LEU A 79 12.11 -10.60 0.69
CA LEU A 79 12.45 -9.26 1.17
C LEU A 79 12.49 -9.19 2.70
N LYS A 80 11.53 -9.83 3.38
CA LYS A 80 11.50 -9.88 4.84
C LYS A 80 12.68 -10.63 5.43
N LYS A 81 13.01 -11.80 4.89
CA LYS A 81 14.15 -12.62 5.33
C LYS A 81 15.49 -11.93 5.10
N GLU A 82 15.66 -11.24 3.98
CA GLU A 82 16.86 -10.41 3.74
C GLU A 82 17.08 -9.40 4.89
N VAL A 83 16.03 -8.70 5.31
CA VAL A 83 16.13 -7.71 6.39
C VAL A 83 16.35 -8.37 7.76
N THR A 84 15.55 -9.38 8.11
CA THR A 84 15.55 -9.94 9.48
C THR A 84 16.59 -11.02 9.72
N GLU A 85 16.89 -11.86 8.73
CA GLU A 85 17.79 -13.01 8.86
C GLU A 85 19.19 -12.71 8.32
N VAL A 86 19.30 -12.05 7.15
CA VAL A 86 20.61 -11.75 6.52
C VAL A 86 21.25 -10.49 7.12
N ARG A 87 20.48 -9.39 7.24
CA ARG A 87 20.97 -8.12 7.78
C ARG A 87 20.83 -7.98 9.30
N GLY A 88 20.04 -8.84 9.94
CA GLY A 88 19.79 -8.80 11.39
C GLY A 88 19.04 -7.54 11.86
N LEU A 89 18.32 -6.85 10.96
CA LEU A 89 17.61 -5.61 11.24
C LEU A 89 16.14 -5.88 11.60
N PRO A 90 15.51 -5.04 12.45
CA PRO A 90 14.08 -5.15 12.70
C PRO A 90 13.29 -4.80 11.44
N TRP A 91 12.32 -5.65 11.09
CA TRP A 91 11.38 -5.40 10.00
C TRP A 91 10.53 -4.16 10.29
N ARG A 92 10.70 -3.10 9.51
CA ARG A 92 9.95 -1.83 9.59
C ARG A 92 9.78 -1.23 8.19
N PRO A 93 8.77 -1.67 7.43
CA PRO A 93 8.47 -1.11 6.12
C PRO A 93 7.64 0.16 6.27
N ARG A 94 7.88 1.12 5.37
CA ARG A 94 7.37 2.50 5.49
C ARG A 94 5.85 2.62 5.58
N ASP A 95 5.12 1.67 5.00
CA ASP A 95 3.66 1.66 4.99
C ASP A 95 3.04 1.17 6.32
N GLU A 96 3.83 0.50 7.18
CA GLU A 96 3.40 0.00 8.50
C GLU A 96 3.67 1.02 9.61
N GLU A 97 4.53 2.01 9.40
CA GLU A 97 4.86 3.06 10.38
C GLU A 97 3.68 4.02 10.68
N GLY A 98 2.66 4.04 9.83
CA GLY A 98 1.37 4.70 10.10
C GLY A 98 0.45 3.91 11.04
N LYS A 99 0.75 2.63 11.31
CA LYS A 99 0.07 1.79 12.31
C LYS A 99 0.96 1.62 13.54
N VAL A 100 1.03 2.67 14.34
CA VAL A 100 1.57 2.58 15.70
C VAL A 100 0.68 1.71 16.58
N GLU A 101 0.92 0.40 16.57
CA GLU A 101 0.57 -0.43 17.73
C GLU A 101 1.40 0.03 18.92
N GLU A 102 0.73 0.65 19.88
CA GLU A 102 1.28 1.09 21.15
C GLU A 102 1.72 -0.11 22.00
N LYS A 103 2.91 -0.65 21.69
CA LYS A 103 3.60 -1.60 22.58
C LYS A 103 4.18 -0.83 23.76
N THR A 104 3.34 -0.74 24.79
CA THR A 104 3.61 -0.08 26.07
C THR A 104 4.92 -0.53 26.70
N ALA A 105 5.95 0.30 26.57
CA ALA A 105 7.11 0.27 27.46
C ALA A 105 6.76 1.06 28.74
N PRO A 106 7.14 0.60 29.95
CA PRO A 106 6.80 1.30 31.18
C PRO A 106 7.56 2.61 31.29
N ALA A 107 6.84 3.74 31.26
CA ALA A 107 7.40 5.06 31.46
C ALA A 107 7.88 5.25 32.90
N THR A 108 9.15 5.62 33.09
CA THR A 108 9.68 6.06 34.38
C THR A 108 9.70 7.59 34.46
N ASN A 109 9.21 8.13 35.59
CA ASN A 109 8.89 9.55 35.80
C ASN A 109 10.02 10.55 35.49
N GLY A 110 9.64 11.69 34.90
CA GLY A 110 10.45 12.92 34.83
C GLY A 110 9.59 14.18 34.99
N VAL A 111 9.95 15.05 35.95
CA VAL A 111 9.18 16.24 36.38
C VAL A 111 10.17 17.42 36.55
N ASN A 112 9.85 18.71 36.40
CA ASN A 112 8.56 19.43 36.31
C ASN A 112 8.66 20.60 35.29
N GLY A 113 7.57 21.30 34.95
CA GLY A 113 7.61 22.46 34.04
C GLY A 113 6.33 23.28 33.90
N THR A 114 5.89 23.94 34.97
CA THR A 114 4.68 24.79 35.03
C THR A 114 4.70 25.98 34.06
N GLY A 115 3.53 26.34 33.49
CA GLY A 115 3.37 27.54 32.66
C GLY A 115 1.90 27.85 32.33
N GLU A 116 1.13 28.35 33.30
CA GLU A 116 -0.23 28.86 33.08
C GLU A 116 -0.22 30.23 32.38
N ALA A 117 -1.16 30.46 31.45
CA ALA A 117 -2.03 31.65 31.43
C ALA A 117 -3.14 31.52 30.38
N ARG A 118 -4.32 32.07 30.69
CA ARG A 118 -5.49 32.21 29.81
C ARG A 118 -5.56 33.62 29.19
N THR A 119 -6.63 33.85 28.42
CA THR A 119 -7.20 35.10 27.86
C THR A 119 -6.67 35.52 26.48
N GLU A 120 -7.46 36.07 25.54
CA GLU A 120 -8.90 36.40 25.58
C GLU A 120 -9.57 36.46 24.19
N ALA A 121 -10.91 36.56 24.24
CA ALA A 121 -11.92 36.89 23.22
C ALA A 121 -11.53 37.40 21.81
N GLY A 122 -12.32 36.96 20.82
CA GLY A 122 -12.41 37.57 19.48
C GLY A 122 -13.69 37.14 18.75
N ALA A 123 -14.79 37.87 18.97
CA ALA A 123 -16.06 37.62 18.28
C ALA A 123 -16.08 38.28 16.88
N GLY A 124 -16.64 37.59 15.88
CA GLY A 124 -16.80 38.12 14.52
C GLY A 124 -17.87 37.36 13.75
N ALA A 125 -19.09 37.89 13.72
CA ALA A 125 -20.17 37.37 12.89
C ALA A 125 -20.12 37.97 11.47
N GLY A 126 -20.47 37.19 10.46
CA GLY A 126 -20.62 37.65 9.07
C GLY A 126 -21.40 36.63 8.24
N ALA A 127 -22.47 37.08 7.57
CA ALA A 127 -23.42 36.23 6.85
C ALA A 127 -23.68 36.76 5.42
N GLY A 128 -24.21 35.89 4.55
CA GLY A 128 -24.56 36.18 3.15
C GLY A 128 -23.40 35.94 2.16
N ALA A 129 -23.61 35.62 0.87
CA ALA A 129 -24.81 35.31 0.07
C ALA A 129 -24.31 34.36 -1.08
N GLN A 130 -25.02 33.35 -1.57
CA GLN A 130 -26.26 33.32 -2.38
C GLN A 130 -26.16 34.03 -3.75
N GLY A 131 -26.44 33.27 -4.81
CA GLY A 131 -26.28 33.60 -6.24
C GLY A 131 -25.35 32.58 -6.90
N GLY A 132 -25.63 32.01 -8.08
CA GLY A 132 -26.68 32.32 -9.06
C GLY A 132 -26.10 32.13 -10.47
N ASP A 133 -26.96 31.90 -11.45
CA ASP A 133 -26.68 31.86 -12.90
C ASP A 133 -25.81 30.68 -13.41
N GLU A 134 -26.29 29.74 -14.21
CA GLU A 134 -27.15 29.72 -15.42
C GLU A 134 -26.37 29.57 -16.74
N GLU A 135 -27.03 28.84 -17.63
CA GLU A 135 -26.56 28.13 -18.81
C GLU A 135 -26.18 29.04 -19.99
N ASP A 136 -25.04 28.79 -20.63
CA ASP A 136 -24.76 29.09 -22.05
C ASP A 136 -23.46 28.34 -22.44
N GLY A 137 -23.24 27.78 -23.63
CA GLY A 137 -24.04 27.66 -24.83
C GLY A 137 -23.12 27.19 -25.97
N VAL A 138 -23.28 25.97 -26.49
CA VAL A 138 -22.45 25.45 -27.59
C VAL A 138 -23.33 25.23 -28.81
N PHE A 139 -23.29 26.22 -29.72
CA PHE A 139 -23.79 26.05 -31.08
C PHE A 139 -22.82 25.20 -31.92
N LEU A 140 -23.39 24.50 -32.90
CA LEU A 140 -22.77 23.54 -33.83
C LEU A 140 -21.57 24.09 -34.62
#